data_AF-A0A8I1WXP1-F1
#
_entry.id   AF-A0A8I1WXP1-F1
#
_cell.length_a   1.000
_cell.length_b   1.000
_cell.length_c   1.000
_cell.angle_alpha   90.00
_cell.angle_beta   90.00
_cell.angle_gamma   90.00
#
_symmetry.space_group_name_H-M   'P 1'
#
loop_
_entity.id
_entity.type
_entity.pdbx_description
1 polymer ?
#
loop_
_entity_poly.entity_id
_entity_poly.type
_entity_poly.pdbx_seq_one_letter_code
_entity_poly.pdbx_strand_id
1 'polypeptide(L)'
;MHRAIIVSGIYPPLVSGQKFHTVSLVNYGKTANLLRRQVFVFIHEIASLMTSGTRIIQILALGFALLLPSFSYAQPKDECPKRLGIVINDRLSNYIATILSGIYEDLGCPIELIDLPGRRGFVAFNNGRIDGELFRLPVGAAHYTKPYVRSDIPLIAVTSSLWGMPGSKLHSDDTIGYTIGIAWQEDYLNKNMLRKSGHNDVDDIIQHYNSGTFDRFLAEDSTIDLMITEGAFAKDRIPVRIELLEDGPLYHFLAAEFSPFMERFSNYLSEHQPFAKNGMM
;
A
#
# COMPACT_ATOMS: atom_id res chain seq x y z
N MET A 1 -26.62 41.72 12.93
CA MET A 1 -26.14 42.03 11.56
C MET A 1 -24.87 41.23 11.33
N HIS A 2 -24.92 40.20 10.48
CA HIS A 2 -23.82 39.65 9.64
C HIS A 2 -24.51 38.60 8.75
N ARG A 3 -24.43 38.81 7.43
CA ARG A 3 -25.17 38.07 6.39
C ARG A 3 -24.37 36.83 5.97
N ALA A 4 -25.05 35.69 5.88
CA ALA A 4 -24.56 34.49 5.22
C ALA A 4 -24.65 34.67 3.69
N ILE A 5 -23.58 34.31 2.98
CA ILE A 5 -23.53 34.24 1.52
C ILE A 5 -23.79 32.79 1.13
N ILE A 6 -24.90 32.55 0.44
CA ILE A 6 -25.25 31.28 -0.20
C ILE A 6 -24.68 31.35 -1.62
N VAL A 7 -23.83 30.41 -2.00
CA VAL A 7 -23.39 30.23 -3.39
C VAL A 7 -24.12 29.03 -3.96
N SER A 8 -25.11 29.31 -4.81
CA SER A 8 -25.84 28.35 -5.64
C SER A 8 -25.03 28.03 -6.90
N GLY A 9 -24.58 26.78 -7.04
CA GLY A 9 -23.99 26.26 -8.28
C GLY A 9 -25.08 25.75 -9.22
N ILE A 10 -25.27 26.45 -10.34
CA ILE A 10 -26.15 26.06 -11.45
C ILE A 10 -25.30 25.26 -12.46
N TYR A 11 -25.66 24.00 -12.71
CA TYR A 11 -25.10 23.20 -13.81
C TYR A 11 -25.75 23.58 -15.15
N PRO A 12 -24.98 23.76 -16.23
CA PRO A 12 -25.51 23.73 -17.60
C PRO A 12 -25.46 22.30 -18.19
N PRO A 13 -26.32 21.99 -19.18
CA PRO A 13 -26.44 20.64 -19.75
C PRO A 13 -25.36 20.34 -20.80
N LEU A 14 -25.05 19.05 -20.90
CA LEU A 14 -24.18 18.42 -21.90
C LEU A 14 -24.72 18.63 -23.32
N VAL A 15 -23.92 19.24 -24.19
CA VAL A 15 -24.14 19.27 -25.64
C VAL A 15 -23.37 18.14 -26.29
N SER A 16 -24.13 17.29 -26.96
CA SER A 16 -23.70 16.19 -27.83
C SER A 16 -23.08 16.72 -29.14
N GLY A 17 -22.02 16.05 -29.60
CA GLY A 17 -21.64 16.05 -31.01
C GLY A 17 -20.21 16.51 -31.29
N GLN A 18 -19.25 15.59 -31.25
CA GLN A 18 -18.03 15.74 -32.04
C GLN A 18 -17.59 14.41 -32.66
N LYS A 19 -17.34 14.50 -33.97
CA LYS A 19 -17.04 13.43 -34.92
C LYS A 19 -15.68 12.81 -34.61
N PHE A 20 -15.64 11.48 -34.65
CA PHE A 20 -14.40 10.71 -34.71
C PHE A 20 -13.65 11.01 -36.01
N HIS A 21 -12.45 11.60 -35.89
CA HIS A 21 -11.45 11.57 -36.94
C HIS A 21 -10.55 10.36 -36.72
N THR A 22 -10.62 9.43 -37.67
CA THR A 22 -9.75 8.27 -37.83
C THR A 22 -8.31 8.75 -38.04
N VAL A 23 -7.44 8.54 -37.05
CA VAL A 23 -5.99 8.69 -37.24
C VAL A 23 -5.45 7.37 -37.76
N SER A 24 -4.97 7.39 -39.00
CA SER A 24 -4.26 6.28 -39.63
C SER A 24 -2.90 6.07 -38.97
N LEU A 25 -2.59 4.82 -38.65
CA LEU A 25 -1.27 4.35 -38.24
C LEU A 25 -0.27 4.59 -39.38
N VAL A 26 0.71 5.47 -39.14
CA VAL A 26 1.87 5.63 -40.00
C VAL A 26 3.00 4.74 -39.48
N ASN A 27 3.43 3.83 -40.35
CA ASN A 27 4.58 2.93 -40.22
C ASN A 27 5.86 3.66 -39.79
N TYR A 28 6.34 3.39 -38.57
CA TYR A 28 7.72 3.67 -38.15
C TYR A 28 8.59 2.43 -38.40
N GLY A 29 9.17 2.36 -39.59
CA GLY A 29 10.06 1.28 -39.98
C GLY A 29 11.04 1.71 -41.05
N LYS A 30 11.91 2.70 -40.76
CA LYS A 30 12.98 3.13 -41.70
C LYS A 30 14.07 4.01 -41.05
N THR A 31 14.61 3.63 -39.90
CA THR A 31 15.81 4.32 -39.31
C THR A 31 16.89 3.38 -38.80
N ALA A 32 16.83 2.07 -39.08
CA ALA A 32 17.86 1.11 -38.65
C ALA A 32 18.94 0.80 -39.72
N ASN A 33 18.83 1.32 -40.95
CA ASN A 33 19.73 0.95 -42.06
C ASN A 33 20.72 2.04 -42.50
N LEU A 34 20.69 3.25 -41.92
CA LEU A 34 21.67 4.31 -42.25
C LEU A 34 22.91 4.33 -41.34
N LEU A 35 22.80 3.88 -40.09
CA LEU A 35 23.94 3.83 -39.16
C LEU A 35 24.87 2.63 -39.37
N ARG A 36 24.41 1.59 -40.09
CA ARG A 36 25.23 0.41 -40.41
C ARG A 36 26.17 0.60 -41.61
N ARG A 37 25.91 1.60 -42.46
CA ARG A 37 26.74 1.88 -43.66
C ARG A 37 27.85 2.91 -43.45
N GLN A 38 27.78 3.75 -42.41
CA GLN A 38 28.87 4.69 -42.10
C GLN A 38 30.00 4.06 -41.27
N VAL A 39 29.75 2.97 -40.54
CA VAL A 39 30.80 2.26 -39.78
C VAL A 39 31.65 1.34 -40.67
N PHE A 40 31.13 0.89 -41.83
CA PHE A 40 31.85 -0.07 -42.68
C PHE A 40 32.86 0.57 -43.66
N VAL A 41 32.75 1.87 -43.94
CA VAL A 41 33.70 2.57 -44.83
C VAL A 41 34.95 3.02 -44.05
N PHE A 42 34.86 3.22 -42.74
CA PHE A 42 36.01 3.65 -41.92
C PHE A 42 37.00 2.52 -41.57
N ILE A 43 36.60 1.25 -41.71
CA ILE A 43 37.44 0.10 -41.36
C ILE A 43 38.34 -0.34 -42.53
N HIS A 44 38.05 0.06 -43.78
CA HIS A 44 38.86 -0.32 -44.94
C HIS A 44 40.01 0.64 -45.26
N GLU A 45 39.99 1.88 -44.76
CA GLU A 45 41.05 2.87 -45.03
C GLU A 45 42.23 2.80 -44.05
N ILE A 46 42.08 2.13 -42.90
CA ILE A 46 43.17 1.93 -41.92
C ILE A 46 44.06 0.72 -42.32
N ALA A 47 43.60 -0.13 -43.24
CA ALA A 47 44.31 -1.37 -43.60
C ALA A 47 45.43 -1.21 -44.64
N SER A 48 45.64 -0.02 -45.23
CA SER A 48 46.62 0.16 -46.32
C SER A 48 47.83 1.06 -45.98
N LEU A 49 47.94 1.54 -44.74
CA LEU A 49 49.11 2.28 -44.25
C LEU A 49 49.57 1.66 -42.93
N MET A 50 50.33 0.57 -42.97
CA MET A 50 51.31 0.21 -41.92
C MET A 50 52.09 -1.07 -42.28
N THR A 51 52.82 -1.02 -43.40
CA THR A 51 53.91 -1.95 -43.70
C THR A 51 55.25 -1.34 -43.27
N SER A 52 55.51 -1.29 -41.96
CA SER A 52 56.84 -1.20 -41.32
C SER A 52 56.69 -0.74 -39.87
N GLY A 53 56.57 -1.67 -38.93
CA GLY A 53 56.51 -1.33 -37.50
C GLY A 53 55.92 -2.40 -36.58
N THR A 54 55.86 -3.66 -37.02
CA THR A 54 55.06 -4.74 -36.42
C THR A 54 55.78 -5.52 -35.31
N ARG A 55 56.40 -4.85 -34.34
CA ARG A 55 56.82 -5.53 -33.08
C ARG A 55 56.63 -4.74 -31.78
N ILE A 56 56.43 -3.43 -31.81
CA ILE A 56 56.30 -2.62 -30.58
C ILE A 56 54.84 -2.42 -30.17
N ILE A 57 53.89 -2.45 -31.11
CA ILE A 57 52.47 -2.12 -30.85
C ILE A 57 51.70 -3.29 -30.20
N GLN A 58 52.12 -4.55 -30.39
CA GLN A 58 51.44 -5.71 -29.78
C GLN A 58 51.64 -5.81 -28.26
N ILE A 59 52.71 -5.23 -27.71
CA ILE A 59 52.96 -5.24 -26.25
C ILE A 59 52.07 -4.20 -25.54
N LEU A 60 51.72 -3.09 -26.20
CA LEU A 60 50.84 -2.07 -25.60
C LEU A 60 49.35 -2.49 -25.54
N ALA A 61 48.87 -3.29 -26.51
CA ALA A 61 47.48 -3.74 -26.52
C ALA A 61 47.19 -4.80 -25.43
N LEU A 62 48.18 -5.60 -25.03
CA LEU A 62 48.03 -6.57 -23.94
C LEU A 62 48.08 -5.93 -22.53
N GLY A 63 48.74 -4.77 -22.39
CA GLY A 63 48.81 -4.05 -21.11
C GLY A 63 47.51 -3.31 -20.73
N PHE A 64 46.69 -2.92 -21.71
CA PHE A 64 45.47 -2.15 -21.45
C PHE A 64 44.27 -3.03 -21.02
N ALA A 65 44.23 -4.30 -21.44
CA ALA A 65 43.17 -5.23 -21.02
C ALA A 65 43.31 -5.68 -19.55
N LEU A 66 44.50 -5.59 -18.96
CA LEU A 66 44.76 -5.91 -17.55
C LEU A 66 44.53 -4.73 -16.60
N LEU A 67 44.24 -3.53 -17.12
CA LEU A 67 43.93 -2.33 -16.35
C LEU A 67 42.44 -2.00 -16.32
N LEU A 68 41.57 -2.86 -16.87
CA LEU A 68 40.13 -2.74 -16.63
C LEU A 68 39.90 -3.12 -15.17
N PRO A 69 39.59 -2.17 -14.27
CA PRO A 69 39.15 -2.53 -12.93
C PRO A 69 37.95 -3.45 -13.13
N SER A 70 38.00 -4.62 -12.53
CA SER A 70 36.84 -5.47 -12.36
C SER A 70 35.83 -4.64 -11.57
N PHE A 71 34.94 -3.95 -12.29
CA PHE A 71 33.70 -3.46 -11.72
C PHE A 71 32.90 -4.71 -11.40
N SER A 72 33.21 -5.33 -10.26
CA SER A 72 32.27 -6.15 -9.55
C SER A 72 31.10 -5.23 -9.26
N TYR A 73 30.09 -5.27 -10.13
CA TYR A 73 28.74 -4.94 -9.73
C TYR A 73 28.46 -5.83 -8.54
N ALA A 74 28.63 -5.27 -7.33
CA ALA A 74 28.04 -5.84 -6.15
C ALA A 74 26.56 -5.99 -6.51
N GLN A 75 26.13 -7.24 -6.70
CA GLN A 75 24.72 -7.55 -6.85
C GLN A 75 24.04 -6.86 -5.67
N PRO A 76 23.08 -5.95 -5.92
CA PRO A 76 22.44 -5.23 -4.83
C PRO A 76 21.92 -6.28 -3.85
N LYS A 77 22.40 -6.16 -2.61
CA LYS A 77 22.07 -7.03 -1.49
C LYS A 77 20.56 -7.19 -1.46
N ASP A 78 20.06 -8.42 -1.70
CA ASP A 78 18.64 -8.78 -1.86
C ASP A 78 17.67 -7.63 -1.54
N GLU A 79 17.30 -6.84 -2.55
CA GLU A 79 16.45 -5.64 -2.37
C GLU A 79 14.99 -5.99 -2.00
N CYS A 80 14.66 -7.27 -1.95
CA CYS A 80 13.32 -7.74 -1.66
C CYS A 80 13.13 -7.92 -0.15
N PRO A 81 12.14 -7.25 0.47
CA PRO A 81 11.70 -7.66 1.79
C PRO A 81 11.09 -9.07 1.70
N LYS A 82 11.26 -9.88 2.74
CA LYS A 82 10.87 -11.30 2.74
C LYS A 82 9.74 -11.57 3.70
N ARG A 83 9.69 -10.90 4.86
CA ARG A 83 8.72 -11.19 5.92
C ARG A 83 7.88 -9.97 6.24
N LEU A 84 6.58 -10.02 6.02
CA LEU A 84 5.66 -8.93 6.37
C LEU A 84 4.75 -9.35 7.53
N GLY A 85 4.61 -8.47 8.52
CA GLY A 85 3.66 -8.66 9.61
C GLY A 85 2.23 -8.34 9.18
N ILE A 86 1.28 -9.19 9.61
CA ILE A 86 -0.16 -9.02 9.38
C ILE A 86 -0.92 -9.14 10.70
N VAL A 87 -2.05 -8.43 10.85
CA VAL A 87 -2.86 -8.55 12.06
C VAL A 87 -3.68 -9.83 11.97
N ILE A 88 -3.49 -10.73 12.94
CA ILE A 88 -4.21 -12.00 13.01
C ILE A 88 -5.73 -11.77 13.15
N ASN A 89 -6.54 -12.59 12.48
CA ASN A 89 -8.00 -12.58 12.53
C ASN A 89 -8.65 -11.24 12.13
N ASP A 90 -7.94 -10.40 11.37
CA ASP A 90 -8.48 -9.15 10.85
C ASP A 90 -8.89 -9.31 9.37
N ARG A 91 -10.17 -9.12 9.08
CA ARG A 91 -10.73 -9.29 7.72
C ARG A 91 -10.11 -8.30 6.75
N LEU A 92 -9.91 -7.05 7.18
CA LEU A 92 -9.26 -6.03 6.37
C LEU A 92 -7.82 -6.44 6.02
N SER A 93 -7.09 -6.97 7.00
CA SER A 93 -5.74 -7.48 6.81
C SER A 93 -5.68 -8.60 5.79
N ASN A 94 -6.60 -9.58 5.83
CA ASN A 94 -6.63 -10.67 4.86
C ASN A 94 -6.91 -10.18 3.43
N TYR A 95 -7.81 -9.21 3.29
CA TYR A 95 -8.09 -8.58 2.00
C TYR A 95 -6.85 -7.87 1.43
N ILE A 96 -6.22 -7.01 2.23
CA ILE A 96 -5.02 -6.26 1.84
C ILE A 96 -3.85 -7.22 1.56
N ALA A 97 -3.68 -8.27 2.37
CA ALA A 97 -2.67 -9.31 2.20
C ALA A 97 -2.75 -9.97 0.83
N THR A 98 -3.95 -10.36 0.39
CA THR A 98 -4.18 -11.01 -0.90
C THR A 98 -3.70 -10.13 -2.06
N ILE A 99 -4.05 -8.84 -2.02
CA ILE A 99 -3.66 -7.89 -3.07
C ILE A 99 -2.15 -7.62 -3.01
N LEU A 100 -1.60 -7.36 -1.82
CA LEU A 100 -0.18 -7.08 -1.64
C LEU A 100 0.69 -8.26 -2.09
N SER A 101 0.36 -9.50 -1.71
CA SER A 101 1.08 -10.68 -2.17
C SER A 101 1.16 -10.75 -3.69
N GLY A 102 0.07 -10.45 -4.41
CA GLY A 102 0.08 -10.37 -5.88
C GLY A 102 1.00 -9.29 -6.43
N ILE A 103 1.00 -8.09 -5.83
CA ILE A 103 1.92 -7.00 -6.22
C ILE A 103 3.38 -7.42 -6.00
N TYR A 104 3.66 -8.05 -4.86
CA TYR A 104 4.99 -8.54 -4.50
C TYR A 104 5.49 -9.62 -5.47
N GLU A 105 4.61 -10.54 -5.89
CA GLU A 105 4.88 -11.53 -6.93
C GLU A 105 5.17 -10.88 -8.29
N ASP A 106 4.34 -9.93 -8.73
CA ASP A 106 4.52 -9.20 -9.99
C ASP A 106 5.85 -8.42 -10.02
N LEU A 107 6.31 -7.92 -8.87
CA LEU A 107 7.58 -7.22 -8.72
C LEU A 107 8.78 -8.16 -8.49
N GLY A 108 8.58 -9.48 -8.53
CA GLY A 108 9.63 -10.48 -8.40
C GLY A 108 10.18 -10.66 -6.98
N CYS A 109 9.43 -10.22 -5.97
CA CYS A 109 9.82 -10.28 -4.55
C CYS A 109 8.76 -11.05 -3.75
N PRO A 110 8.65 -12.39 -3.86
CA PRO A 110 7.67 -13.15 -3.08
C PRO A 110 7.92 -12.97 -1.57
N ILE A 111 6.83 -12.87 -0.81
CA ILE A 111 6.84 -12.60 0.63
C ILE A 111 6.24 -13.74 1.44
N GLU A 112 6.70 -13.87 2.68
CA GLU A 112 6.12 -14.64 3.76
C GLU A 112 5.31 -13.69 4.66
N LEU A 113 4.05 -14.04 4.93
CA LEU A 113 3.19 -13.30 5.84
C LEU A 113 3.29 -13.90 7.25
N ILE A 114 3.53 -13.05 8.24
CA ILE A 114 3.70 -13.43 9.64
C ILE A 114 2.53 -12.88 10.45
N ASP A 115 1.68 -13.80 10.93
CA ASP A 115 0.56 -13.47 11.81
C ASP A 115 1.04 -12.92 13.15
N LEU A 116 0.61 -11.70 13.48
CA LEU A 116 0.95 -11.01 14.70
C LEU A 116 -0.31 -10.42 15.36
N PRO A 117 -0.45 -10.50 16.69
CA PRO A 117 -1.42 -9.66 17.40
C PRO A 117 -1.14 -8.18 17.11
N GLY A 118 -2.17 -7.32 17.02
CA GLY A 118 -2.03 -5.94 16.53
C GLY A 118 -0.87 -5.14 17.17
N ARG A 119 -0.77 -5.14 18.51
CA ARG A 119 0.33 -4.46 19.24
C ARG A 119 1.70 -5.13 19.12
N ARG A 120 1.81 -6.33 18.56
CA ARG A 120 3.09 -7.05 18.39
C ARG A 120 3.74 -6.78 17.02
N GLY A 121 3.02 -6.18 16.07
CA GLY A 121 3.54 -5.80 14.76
C GLY A 121 4.78 -4.90 14.85
N PHE A 122 4.65 -3.72 15.46
CA PHE A 122 5.77 -2.79 15.61
C PHE A 122 6.92 -3.35 16.47
N VAL A 123 6.63 -4.22 17.45
CA VAL A 123 7.67 -4.88 18.26
C VAL A 123 8.49 -5.83 17.38
N ALA A 124 7.83 -6.63 16.54
CA ALA A 124 8.49 -7.52 15.59
C ALA A 124 9.26 -6.75 14.50
N PHE A 125 8.76 -5.58 14.09
CA PHE A 125 9.47 -4.71 13.16
C PHE A 125 10.74 -4.14 13.79
N ASN A 126 10.62 -3.56 14.99
CA ASN A 126 11.72 -2.91 15.71
C ASN A 126 12.86 -3.89 16.06
N ASN A 127 12.56 -5.16 16.28
CA ASN A 127 13.56 -6.19 16.57
C ASN A 127 14.06 -6.97 15.34
N GLY A 128 13.64 -6.59 14.13
CA GLY A 128 14.07 -7.21 12.87
C GLY A 128 13.51 -8.60 12.61
N ARG A 129 12.44 -9.01 13.29
CA ARG A 129 11.73 -10.27 13.00
C ARG A 129 10.87 -10.21 11.74
N ILE A 130 10.46 -9.01 11.34
CA ILE A 130 9.79 -8.74 10.06
C ILE A 130 10.49 -7.58 9.37
N ASP A 131 10.36 -7.53 8.05
CA ASP A 131 10.96 -6.55 7.15
C ASP A 131 10.02 -5.35 6.92
N GLY A 132 8.75 -5.52 7.24
CA GLY A 132 7.70 -4.50 7.16
C GLY A 132 6.37 -4.97 7.72
N GLU A 133 5.38 -4.08 7.70
CA GLU A 133 3.97 -4.37 8.01
C GLU A 133 3.15 -4.13 6.73
N LEU A 134 2.15 -4.99 6.46
CA LEU A 134 1.31 -4.85 5.25
C LEU A 134 0.73 -3.45 5.13
N PHE A 135 0.19 -2.93 6.23
CA PHE A 135 -0.30 -1.57 6.28
C PHE A 135 -0.28 -1.00 7.69
N ARG A 136 -0.32 0.32 7.79
CA ARG A 136 -0.53 1.04 9.04
C ARG A 136 -1.14 2.41 8.80
N LEU A 137 -1.82 2.92 9.83
CA LEU A 137 -2.05 4.36 9.96
C LEU A 137 -0.74 5.07 10.31
N PRO A 138 -0.50 6.30 9.82
CA PRO A 138 0.69 7.07 10.17
C PRO A 138 0.90 7.24 11.67
N VAL A 139 -0.17 7.41 12.45
CA VAL A 139 -0.08 7.50 13.92
C VAL A 139 0.53 6.25 14.56
N GLY A 140 0.25 5.08 13.99
CA GLY A 140 0.83 3.83 14.48
C GLY A 140 2.33 3.76 14.24
N ALA A 141 2.86 4.41 13.20
CA ALA A 141 4.29 4.39 12.88
C ALA A 141 5.13 5.19 13.88
N ALA A 142 4.49 5.99 14.75
CA ALA A 142 5.15 6.69 15.86
C ALA A 142 5.80 5.73 16.88
N HIS A 143 5.42 4.45 16.87
CA HIS A 143 6.01 3.41 17.73
C HIS A 143 7.23 2.71 17.10
N TYR A 144 7.63 3.08 15.89
CA TYR A 144 8.84 2.53 15.27
C TYR A 144 10.10 3.16 15.86
N THR A 145 11.04 2.32 16.25
CA THR A 145 12.39 2.72 16.68
C THR A 145 13.44 2.44 15.61
N LYS A 146 13.12 1.55 14.65
CA LYS A 146 13.96 1.29 13.48
C LYS A 146 13.60 2.29 12.36
N PRO A 147 14.58 2.81 11.60
CA PRO A 147 14.32 3.58 10.39
C PRO A 147 13.42 2.82 9.41
N TYR A 148 12.46 3.51 8.82
CA TYR A 148 11.46 2.92 7.94
C TYR A 148 11.20 3.82 6.73
N VAL A 149 10.59 3.23 5.71
CA VAL A 149 9.98 3.92 4.56
C VAL A 149 8.53 3.46 4.43
N ARG A 150 7.72 4.28 3.76
CA ARG A 150 6.32 3.95 3.47
C ARG A 150 6.02 4.14 2.00
N SER A 151 4.92 3.57 1.53
CA SER A 151 4.42 3.85 0.17
C SER A 151 4.02 5.32 0.04
N ASP A 152 4.28 5.90 -1.13
CA ASP A 152 3.87 7.27 -1.45
C ASP A 152 2.36 7.36 -1.70
N ILE A 153 1.83 6.32 -2.35
CA ILE A 153 0.40 6.14 -2.60
C ILE A 153 -0.22 5.35 -1.43
N PRO A 154 -1.31 5.82 -0.81
CA PRO A 154 -2.03 5.02 0.18
C PRO A 154 -2.65 3.79 -0.47
N LEU A 155 -2.72 2.69 0.27
CA LEU A 155 -3.35 1.46 -0.20
C LEU A 155 -4.86 1.67 -0.31
N ILE A 156 -5.47 2.11 0.79
CA ILE A 156 -6.89 2.43 0.91
C ILE A 156 -7.09 3.53 1.97
N ALA A 157 -8.21 4.24 1.89
CA ALA A 157 -8.71 5.01 3.01
C ALA A 157 -9.67 4.13 3.81
N VAL A 158 -9.55 4.17 5.14
CA VAL A 158 -10.51 3.50 6.02
C VAL A 158 -11.22 4.53 6.86
N THR A 159 -12.50 4.26 7.07
CA THR A 159 -13.32 4.93 8.06
C THR A 159 -13.71 3.93 9.11
N SER A 160 -13.80 4.41 10.34
CA SER A 160 -14.26 3.65 11.48
C SER A 160 -15.37 4.41 12.14
N SER A 161 -16.14 3.74 13.00
CA SER A 161 -17.22 4.40 13.70
C SER A 161 -17.43 3.83 15.08
N LEU A 162 -18.08 4.63 15.92
CA LEU A 162 -18.90 4.11 16.99
C LEU A 162 -20.20 3.61 16.38
N TRP A 163 -20.40 2.31 16.41
CA TRP A 163 -21.63 1.63 16.02
C TRP A 163 -22.47 1.36 17.25
N GLY A 164 -23.79 1.26 17.08
CA GLY A 164 -24.64 0.75 18.13
C GLY A 164 -26.06 0.43 17.71
N MET A 165 -26.85 -0.05 18.65
CA MET A 165 -28.25 -0.39 18.43
C MET A 165 -29.05 0.85 18.04
N PRO A 166 -30.09 0.72 17.18
CA PRO A 166 -30.98 1.83 16.89
C PRO A 166 -31.53 2.46 18.18
N GLY A 167 -31.30 3.76 18.37
CA GLY A 167 -31.70 4.50 19.57
C GLY A 167 -30.66 4.55 20.70
N SER A 168 -29.51 3.88 20.56
CA SER A 168 -28.38 4.03 21.47
C SER A 168 -27.88 5.48 21.52
N LYS A 169 -27.44 5.91 22.70
CA LYS A 169 -26.93 7.26 22.91
C LYS A 169 -25.43 7.33 22.60
N LEU A 170 -24.98 8.48 22.08
CA LEU A 170 -23.55 8.78 21.94
C LEU A 170 -22.81 8.62 23.27
N HIS A 171 -23.40 9.13 24.36
CA HIS A 171 -22.88 8.97 25.72
C HIS A 171 -23.86 8.17 26.59
N SER A 172 -23.37 7.09 27.18
CA SER A 172 -24.06 6.24 28.17
C SER A 172 -23.00 5.63 29.10
N ASP A 173 -23.41 5.24 30.31
CA ASP A 173 -22.59 4.55 31.31
C ASP A 173 -22.37 3.05 31.01
N ASP A 174 -22.93 2.57 29.89
CA ASP A 174 -22.75 1.20 29.40
C ASP A 174 -21.36 1.01 28.78
N THR A 175 -20.86 -0.22 28.85
CA THR A 175 -19.59 -0.58 28.21
C THR A 175 -19.69 -0.53 26.70
N ILE A 176 -18.61 -0.10 26.05
CA ILE A 176 -18.43 -0.16 24.59
C ILE A 176 -17.53 -1.35 24.26
N GLY A 177 -17.99 -2.21 23.34
CA GLY A 177 -17.20 -3.30 22.80
C GLY A 177 -16.05 -2.78 21.92
N TYR A 178 -14.86 -3.35 22.07
CA TYR A 178 -13.70 -3.01 21.24
C TYR A 178 -12.76 -4.20 21.10
N THR A 179 -11.93 -4.19 20.06
CA THR A 179 -10.91 -5.21 19.80
C THR A 179 -9.61 -4.84 20.52
N ILE A 180 -9.12 -5.75 21.36
CA ILE A 180 -7.90 -5.54 22.14
C ILE A 180 -6.70 -5.39 21.22
N GLY A 181 -5.92 -4.33 21.44
CA GLY A 181 -4.71 -4.06 20.67
C GLY A 181 -4.92 -3.26 19.39
N ILE A 182 -6.15 -2.84 19.06
CA ILE A 182 -6.41 -1.82 18.05
C ILE A 182 -6.24 -0.44 18.70
N ALA A 183 -5.14 0.23 18.35
CA ALA A 183 -4.67 1.42 19.05
C ALA A 183 -5.67 2.58 19.04
N TRP A 184 -6.35 2.82 17.91
CA TRP A 184 -7.31 3.91 17.77
C TRP A 184 -8.55 3.70 18.66
N GLN A 185 -9.02 2.46 18.78
CA GLN A 185 -10.17 2.12 19.63
C GLN A 185 -9.85 2.36 21.10
N GLU A 186 -8.68 1.88 21.53
CA GLU A 186 -8.20 2.05 22.90
C GLU A 186 -7.98 3.54 23.24
N ASP A 187 -7.40 4.30 22.31
CA ASP A 187 -7.19 5.74 22.46
C ASP A 187 -8.52 6.51 22.55
N TYR A 188 -9.48 6.21 21.68
CA TYR A 188 -10.83 6.80 21.73
C TYR A 188 -11.50 6.54 23.07
N LEU A 189 -11.49 5.30 23.56
CA LEU A 189 -12.10 4.94 24.84
C LEU A 189 -11.42 5.63 26.02
N ASN A 190 -10.09 5.70 26.02
CA ASN A 190 -9.33 6.33 27.11
C ASN A 190 -9.51 7.85 27.12
N LYS A 191 -9.45 8.51 25.95
CA LYS A 191 -9.65 9.97 25.82
C LYS A 191 -11.02 10.41 26.30
N ASN A 192 -12.04 9.62 26.03
CA ASN A 192 -13.42 9.90 26.41
C ASN A 192 -13.83 9.31 27.77
N MET A 193 -12.90 8.65 28.48
CA MET A 193 -13.16 8.00 29.79
C MET A 193 -14.34 7.01 29.75
N LEU A 194 -14.51 6.31 28.63
CA LEU A 194 -15.65 5.41 28.41
C LEU A 194 -15.36 4.02 29.00
N ARG A 195 -16.40 3.38 29.55
CA ARG A 195 -16.30 2.00 30.02
C ARG A 195 -16.14 1.08 28.81
N LYS A 196 -15.26 0.09 28.93
CA LYS A 196 -14.81 -0.73 27.79
C LYS A 196 -14.96 -2.22 28.07
N SER A 197 -15.40 -2.97 27.07
CA SER A 197 -15.43 -4.43 27.04
C SER A 197 -14.48 -4.89 25.93
N GLY A 198 -13.36 -5.51 26.32
CA GLY A 198 -12.31 -5.91 25.38
C GLY A 198 -12.54 -7.31 24.83
N HIS A 199 -12.40 -7.45 23.52
CA HIS A 199 -12.63 -8.67 22.76
C HIS A 199 -11.42 -9.02 21.89
N ASN A 200 -11.29 -10.28 21.49
CA ASN A 200 -10.13 -10.73 20.71
C ASN A 200 -10.24 -10.38 19.23
N ASP A 201 -11.46 -10.32 18.70
CA ASP A 201 -11.77 -10.04 17.30
C ASP A 201 -13.20 -9.48 17.17
N VAL A 202 -13.56 -9.08 15.94
CA VAL A 202 -14.87 -8.49 15.63
C VAL A 202 -16.01 -9.51 15.73
N ASP A 203 -15.76 -10.79 15.48
CA ASP A 203 -16.80 -11.82 15.56
C ASP A 203 -17.26 -12.00 17.03
N ASP A 204 -16.32 -11.99 17.98
CA ASP A 204 -16.59 -11.98 19.43
C ASP A 204 -17.36 -10.71 19.86
N ILE A 205 -17.02 -9.55 19.30
CA ILE A 205 -17.78 -8.30 19.51
C ILE A 205 -19.22 -8.48 19.03
N ILE A 206 -19.43 -8.97 17.80
CA ILE A 206 -20.76 -9.14 17.22
C ILE A 206 -21.58 -10.15 18.03
N GLN A 207 -20.98 -11.23 18.53
CA GLN A 207 -21.65 -12.20 19.39
C GLN A 207 -22.16 -11.55 20.68
N HIS A 208 -21.33 -10.77 21.38
CA HIS A 208 -21.70 -10.09 22.62
C HIS A 208 -22.67 -8.93 22.40
N TYR A 209 -22.53 -8.24 21.27
CA TYR A 209 -23.48 -7.21 20.84
C TYR A 209 -24.85 -7.84 20.59
N ASN A 210 -24.94 -8.95 19.86
CA ASN A 210 -26.19 -9.64 19.57
C ASN A 210 -26.86 -10.21 20.84
N SER A 211 -26.08 -10.64 21.83
CA SER A 211 -26.61 -11.13 23.10
C SER A 211 -27.09 -10.03 24.05
N GLY A 212 -26.81 -8.76 23.74
CA GLY A 212 -27.18 -7.62 24.57
C GLY A 212 -26.21 -7.33 25.70
N THR A 213 -24.99 -7.86 25.66
CA THR A 213 -23.95 -7.56 26.66
C THR A 213 -23.57 -6.07 26.65
N PHE A 214 -23.54 -5.47 25.47
CA PHE A 214 -23.43 -4.04 25.24
C PHE A 214 -24.25 -3.66 24.01
N ASP A 215 -24.58 -2.38 23.89
CA ASP A 215 -25.38 -1.83 22.80
C ASP A 215 -24.54 -1.03 21.79
N ARG A 216 -23.24 -0.87 22.05
CA ARG A 216 -22.33 -0.05 21.24
C ARG A 216 -20.95 -0.69 21.15
N PHE A 217 -20.29 -0.50 20.02
CA PHE A 217 -18.94 -1.01 19.78
C PHE A 217 -18.17 -0.15 18.76
N LEU A 218 -16.85 -0.25 18.79
CA LEU A 218 -15.95 0.40 17.84
C LEU A 218 -15.50 -0.60 16.79
N ALA A 219 -15.60 -0.22 15.52
CA ALA A 219 -15.16 -1.04 14.40
C ALA A 219 -14.98 -0.21 13.12
N GLU A 220 -14.22 -0.77 12.18
CA GLU A 220 -14.06 -0.28 10.81
C GLU A 220 -15.38 -0.40 10.04
N ASP A 221 -15.73 0.62 9.27
CA ASP A 221 -17.04 0.71 8.62
C ASP A 221 -17.27 -0.41 7.60
N SER A 222 -16.26 -0.67 6.76
CA SER A 222 -16.34 -1.71 5.72
C SER A 222 -16.55 -3.11 6.31
N THR A 223 -15.98 -3.38 7.48
CA THR A 223 -16.19 -4.64 8.20
C THR A 223 -17.66 -4.77 8.61
N ILE A 224 -18.25 -3.71 9.17
CA ILE A 224 -19.64 -3.76 9.64
C ILE A 224 -20.64 -3.79 8.49
N ASP A 225 -20.41 -3.04 7.42
CA ASP A 225 -21.26 -3.06 6.23
C ASP A 225 -21.29 -4.44 5.57
N LEU A 226 -20.14 -5.12 5.51
CA LEU A 226 -20.06 -6.51 5.06
C LEU A 226 -20.83 -7.45 6.00
N MET A 227 -20.65 -7.34 7.31
CA MET A 227 -21.33 -8.18 8.30
C MET A 227 -22.85 -7.99 8.31
N ILE A 228 -23.33 -6.78 8.05
CA ILE A 228 -24.76 -6.50 7.82
C ILE A 228 -25.23 -7.26 6.59
N THR A 229 -24.48 -7.20 5.49
CA THR A 229 -24.81 -7.89 4.23
C THR A 229 -24.81 -9.41 4.38
N GLU A 230 -23.89 -9.95 5.18
CA GLU A 230 -23.80 -11.38 5.52
C GLU A 230 -24.89 -11.84 6.51
N GLY A 231 -25.67 -10.92 7.08
CA GLY A 231 -26.72 -11.24 8.04
C GLY A 231 -26.21 -11.66 9.42
N ALA A 232 -25.04 -11.17 9.82
CA ALA A 232 -24.39 -11.53 11.09
C ALA A 232 -25.09 -10.96 12.34
N PHE A 233 -25.99 -9.98 12.17
CA PHE A 233 -26.67 -9.29 13.25
C PHE A 233 -28.08 -9.83 13.51
N ALA A 234 -28.47 -9.87 14.78
CA ALA A 234 -29.87 -10.14 15.15
C ALA A 234 -30.80 -9.07 14.54
N LYS A 235 -32.00 -9.48 14.12
CA LYS A 235 -32.92 -8.66 13.31
C LYS A 235 -33.28 -7.30 13.94
N ASP A 236 -33.40 -7.26 15.26
CA ASP A 236 -33.72 -6.08 16.06
C ASP A 236 -32.47 -5.31 16.54
N ARG A 237 -31.28 -5.79 16.17
CA ARG A 237 -29.98 -5.26 16.57
C ARG A 237 -29.09 -5.03 15.35
N ILE A 238 -29.65 -4.68 14.20
CA ILE A 238 -28.82 -4.23 13.07
C ILE A 238 -28.20 -2.89 13.48
N PRO A 239 -26.87 -2.77 13.55
CA PRO A 239 -26.23 -1.60 14.10
C PRO A 239 -26.40 -0.40 13.16
N VAL A 240 -26.46 0.79 13.75
CA VAL A 240 -26.42 2.07 13.06
C VAL A 240 -25.16 2.81 13.48
N ARG A 241 -24.63 3.61 12.54
CA ARG A 241 -23.52 4.52 12.83
C ARG A 241 -23.98 5.61 13.79
N ILE A 242 -23.33 5.70 14.95
CA ILE A 242 -23.60 6.73 15.96
C ILE A 242 -22.66 7.92 15.76
N GLU A 243 -21.38 7.64 15.53
CA GLU A 243 -20.34 8.64 15.32
C GLU A 243 -19.34 8.13 14.29
N LEU A 244 -19.04 8.94 13.27
CA LEU A 244 -17.96 8.68 12.33
C LEU A 244 -16.62 9.06 12.98
N LEU A 245 -15.70 8.11 13.00
CA LEU A 245 -14.35 8.23 13.49
C LEU A 245 -13.41 8.09 12.29
N GLU A 246 -12.92 9.23 11.77
CA GLU A 246 -11.99 9.21 10.64
C GLU A 246 -10.61 8.70 11.08
N ASP A 247 -10.26 7.50 10.63
CA ASP A 247 -8.95 6.90 10.89
C ASP A 247 -7.89 7.38 9.89
N GLY A 248 -8.28 7.51 8.61
CA GLY A 248 -7.46 8.07 7.54
C GLY A 248 -6.85 7.03 6.59
N PRO A 249 -5.89 7.45 5.76
CA PRO A 249 -5.28 6.57 4.75
C PRO A 249 -4.30 5.55 5.37
N LEU A 250 -4.42 4.30 4.93
CA LEU A 250 -3.49 3.21 5.23
C LEU A 250 -2.35 3.18 4.23
N TYR A 251 -1.11 3.08 4.70
CA TYR A 251 0.09 2.97 3.88
C TYR A 251 0.83 1.68 4.15
N HIS A 252 1.56 1.19 3.15
CA HIS A 252 2.49 0.08 3.32
C HIS A 252 3.80 0.56 3.96
N PHE A 253 4.39 -0.19 4.88
CA PHE A 253 5.62 0.20 5.60
C PHE A 253 6.68 -0.89 5.52
N LEU A 254 7.93 -0.48 5.23
CA LEU A 254 9.10 -1.35 5.18
C LEU A 254 10.25 -0.74 5.97
N ALA A 255 11.22 -1.57 6.34
CA ALA A 255 12.50 -1.10 6.88
C ALA A 255 13.25 -0.26 5.83
N ALA A 256 13.99 0.75 6.28
CA ALA A 256 14.60 1.76 5.39
C ALA A 256 15.57 1.16 4.35
N GLU A 257 16.21 0.02 4.64
CA GLU A 257 17.05 -0.69 3.68
C GLU A 257 16.30 -1.12 2.40
N PHE A 258 14.97 -1.22 2.43
CA PHE A 258 14.12 -1.56 1.27
C PHE A 258 13.58 -0.34 0.52
N SER A 259 14.15 0.85 0.71
CA SER A 259 13.75 2.07 -0.01
C SER A 259 13.67 1.90 -1.54
N PRO A 260 14.64 1.24 -2.23
CA PRO A 260 14.54 1.03 -3.67
C PRO A 260 13.34 0.17 -4.09
N PHE A 261 12.99 -0.83 -3.29
CA PHE A 261 11.79 -1.62 -3.52
C PHE A 261 10.52 -0.78 -3.31
N MET A 262 10.48 0.04 -2.25
CA MET A 262 9.32 0.88 -1.94
C MET A 262 9.02 1.90 -3.06
N GLU A 263 10.04 2.40 -3.75
CA GLU A 263 9.87 3.25 -4.93
C GLU A 263 9.20 2.48 -6.08
N ARG A 264 9.69 1.27 -6.41
CA ARG A 264 9.04 0.41 -7.43
C ARG A 264 7.62 0.06 -7.05
N PHE A 265 7.39 -0.26 -5.78
CA PHE A 265 6.08 -0.56 -5.23
C PHE A 265 5.12 0.64 -5.37
N SER A 266 5.57 1.85 -5.02
CA SER A 266 4.76 3.07 -5.13
C SER A 266 4.42 3.40 -6.59
N ASN A 267 5.37 3.20 -7.51
CA ASN A 267 5.12 3.34 -8.95
C ASN A 267 4.09 2.32 -9.44
N TYR A 268 4.19 1.06 -9.00
CA TYR A 268 3.20 0.03 -9.32
C TYR A 268 1.79 0.46 -8.89
N LEU A 269 1.63 0.94 -7.65
CA LEU A 269 0.34 1.41 -7.13
C LEU A 269 -0.26 2.55 -7.97
N SER A 270 0.58 3.51 -8.37
CA SER A 270 0.18 4.64 -9.21
C SER A 270 -0.33 4.18 -10.59
N GLU A 271 0.38 3.25 -11.21
CA GLU A 271 0.10 2.76 -12.57
C GLU A 271 -1.10 1.80 -12.63
N HIS A 272 -1.23 0.89 -11.66
CA HIS A 272 -2.18 -0.22 -11.72
C HIS A 272 -3.42 -0.01 -10.87
N GLN A 273 -3.35 0.85 -9.85
CA GLN A 273 -4.42 1.14 -8.90
C GLN A 273 -5.16 -0.11 -8.41
N PRO A 274 -4.44 -1.13 -7.87
CA PRO A 274 -5.02 -2.44 -7.58
C PRO A 274 -6.14 -2.40 -6.53
N PHE A 275 -6.16 -1.37 -5.68
CA PHE A 275 -7.17 -1.16 -4.66
C PHE A 275 -8.39 -0.36 -5.13
N ALA A 276 -8.39 0.19 -6.35
CA ALA A 276 -9.52 0.98 -6.86
C ALA A 276 -10.71 0.12 -7.34
N LYS A 277 -10.51 -1.19 -7.54
CA LYS A 277 -11.46 -2.07 -8.25
C LYS A 277 -12.44 -2.87 -7.40
N ASN A 278 -12.34 -2.83 -6.07
CA ASN A 278 -13.28 -3.53 -5.21
C ASN A 278 -14.00 -2.52 -4.33
N GLY A 279 -15.26 -2.25 -4.64
CA GLY A 279 -16.17 -1.36 -3.91
C GLY A 279 -16.51 -1.89 -2.51
N MET A 280 -15.52 -2.07 -1.65
CA MET A 280 -15.68 -2.06 -0.20
C MET A 280 -15.50 -0.62 0.32
N MET A 281 -16.17 0.33 -0.35
CA MET A 281 -16.43 1.68 0.12
C MET A 281 -17.94 1.86 0.17
#